data_AF-Q5C1V8-F1
#
_entry.id   AF-Q5C1V8-F1
#
_cell.length_a   1.000
_cell.length_b   1.000
_cell.length_c   1.000
_cell.angle_alpha   90.00
_cell.angle_beta   90.00
_cell.angle_gamma   90.00
#
_symmetry.space_group_name_H-M   'P 1'
#
loop_
_entity.id
_entity.type
_entity.pdbx_description
1 polymer ?
#
loop_
_entity_poly.entity_id
_entity_poly.type
_entity_poly.pdbx_seq_one_letter_code
_entity_poly.pdbx_strand_id
1 'polypeptide(L)'
;MQQGDRPSPFDRNLGTKFASKAIDWLDEQINANIRSDSTVYTPGNLCCTLIGIVRRQTNYSNIVELKEHTDFKHRLPKEEWWLSLRPLMRIMAKHDSLYESESIMAGTDRK
;
A
#
# COMPACT_ATOMS: atom_id res chain seq x y z
N MET A 1 6.95 -1.03 23.65
CA MET A 1 6.96 -2.23 22.78
C MET A 1 6.08 -1.95 21.57
N GLN A 2 6.63 -1.96 20.35
CA GLN A 2 5.91 -1.57 19.12
C GLN A 2 5.37 -2.75 18.29
N GLN A 3 5.84 -3.98 18.54
CA GLN A 3 5.33 -5.19 17.85
C GLN A 3 3.96 -5.66 18.35
N GLY A 4 3.48 -5.12 19.48
CA GLY A 4 2.30 -5.62 20.17
C GLY A 4 2.57 -6.92 20.95
N ASP A 5 1.51 -7.47 21.56
CA ASP A 5 1.50 -8.77 22.24
C ASP A 5 0.44 -9.68 21.60
N ARG A 6 -0.81 -9.21 21.55
CA ARG A 6 -1.93 -9.90 20.90
C ARG A 6 -2.38 -9.13 19.66
N PRO A 7 -2.57 -9.80 18.50
CA PRO A 7 -3.03 -9.13 17.29
C PRO A 7 -4.42 -8.56 17.51
N SER A 8 -4.70 -7.38 16.96
CA SER A 8 -6.00 -6.73 17.11
C SER A 8 -7.11 -7.54 16.41
N PRO A 9 -8.39 -7.38 16.79
CA PRO A 9 -9.50 -7.98 16.05
C PRO A 9 -9.49 -7.64 14.55
N PHE A 10 -9.04 -6.42 14.21
CA PHE A 10 -8.90 -5.99 12.82
C PHE A 10 -7.85 -6.82 12.09
N ASP A 11 -6.66 -6.99 12.67
CA ASP A 11 -5.56 -7.77 12.06
C ASP A 11 -5.95 -9.24 11.87
N ARG A 12 -6.68 -9.82 12.85
CA ARG A 12 -7.17 -11.21 12.76
C ARG A 12 -8.15 -11.38 11.60
N ASN A 13 -9.14 -10.50 11.49
CA ASN A 13 -10.13 -10.56 10.42
C ASN A 13 -9.49 -10.32 9.05
N LEU A 14 -8.57 -9.36 8.97
CA LEU A 14 -7.87 -9.05 7.73
C LEU A 14 -6.98 -10.21 7.28
N GLY A 15 -6.25 -10.83 8.21
CA GLY A 15 -5.41 -12.00 7.97
C GLY A 15 -6.20 -13.16 7.39
N THR A 16 -7.33 -13.53 8.02
CA THR A 16 -8.21 -14.60 7.51
C THR A 16 -8.77 -14.27 6.12
N LYS A 17 -9.16 -13.00 5.90
CA LYS A 17 -9.67 -12.56 4.59
C LYS A 17 -8.61 -12.67 3.49
N PHE A 18 -7.37 -12.29 3.76
CA PHE A 18 -6.28 -12.44 2.79
C PHE A 18 -5.91 -13.90 2.58
N ALA A 19 -5.92 -14.73 3.61
CA ALA A 19 -5.66 -16.16 3.49
C ALA A 19 -6.68 -16.84 2.56
N SER A 20 -7.97 -16.57 2.74
CA SER A 20 -9.02 -17.07 1.84
C SER A 20 -8.77 -16.65 0.39
N LYS A 21 -8.54 -15.36 0.16
CA LYS A 21 -8.28 -14.80 -1.18
C LYS A 21 -7.03 -15.38 -1.84
N ALA A 22 -5.99 -15.65 -1.05
CA ALA A 22 -4.78 -16.28 -1.56
C ALA A 22 -5.04 -17.71 -2.06
N ILE A 23 -5.84 -18.47 -1.31
CA ILE A 23 -6.21 -19.83 -1.71
C ILE A 23 -7.10 -19.80 -2.96
N ASP A 24 -8.10 -18.92 -2.99
CA ASP A 24 -8.99 -18.75 -4.15
C ASP A 24 -8.17 -18.41 -5.42
N TRP A 25 -7.22 -17.48 -5.30
CA TRP A 25 -6.35 -17.10 -6.41
C TRP A 25 -5.44 -18.24 -6.87
N LEU A 26 -4.86 -19.01 -5.93
CA LEU A 26 -4.03 -20.16 -6.27
C LEU A 26 -4.83 -21.23 -7.01
N ASP A 27 -6.06 -21.51 -6.57
CA ASP A 27 -6.95 -22.46 -7.23
C ASP A 27 -7.28 -22.00 -8.67
N GLU A 28 -7.61 -20.71 -8.86
CA GLU A 28 -7.81 -20.13 -10.19
C GLU A 28 -6.57 -20.29 -11.09
N GLN A 29 -5.36 -20.01 -10.56
CA GLN A 29 -4.13 -20.14 -11.33
C GLN A 29 -3.81 -21.61 -11.68
N ILE A 30 -4.05 -22.55 -10.77
CA ILE A 30 -3.82 -23.97 -11.01
C ILE A 30 -4.77 -24.46 -12.11
N ASN A 31 -6.07 -24.18 -11.97
CA ASN A 31 -7.08 -24.64 -12.92
C ASN A 31 -6.90 -24.02 -14.31
N ALA A 32 -6.42 -22.78 -14.41
CA ALA A 32 -6.15 -22.12 -15.68
C ALA A 32 -4.88 -22.64 -16.39
N ASN A 33 -3.92 -23.21 -15.65
CA ASN A 33 -2.60 -23.58 -16.19
C ASN A 33 -2.27 -25.07 -16.06
N ILE A 34 -3.29 -25.90 -15.78
CA ILE A 34 -3.15 -27.35 -15.79
C ILE A 34 -3.00 -27.84 -17.24
N ARG A 35 -1.97 -28.61 -17.49
CA ARG A 35 -1.71 -29.24 -18.78
C ARG A 35 -2.34 -30.62 -18.86
N SER A 36 -2.44 -31.16 -20.07
CA SER A 36 -2.96 -32.51 -20.32
C SER A 36 -2.14 -33.62 -19.65
N ASP A 37 -0.89 -33.35 -19.28
CA ASP A 37 -0.01 -34.25 -18.52
C ASP A 37 -0.20 -34.16 -17.00
N SER A 38 -1.23 -33.44 -16.53
CA SER A 38 -1.49 -33.17 -15.10
C SER A 38 -0.39 -32.37 -14.39
N THR A 39 0.53 -31.74 -15.12
CA THR A 39 1.48 -30.78 -14.57
C THR A 39 0.90 -29.37 -14.64
N VAL A 40 1.29 -28.51 -13.69
CA VAL A 40 0.95 -27.09 -13.72
C VAL A 40 2.18 -26.33 -14.21
N TYR A 41 2.01 -25.54 -15.27
CA TYR A 41 3.08 -24.71 -15.80
C TYR A 41 2.55 -23.29 -16.03
N THR A 42 3.08 -22.35 -15.24
CA THR A 42 2.70 -20.93 -15.25
C THR A 42 3.86 -20.07 -15.76
N PRO A 43 4.07 -20.01 -17.09
CA PRO A 43 5.08 -19.14 -17.66
C PRO A 43 4.54 -17.71 -17.69
N GLY A 44 5.29 -16.78 -17.13
CA GLY A 44 5.00 -15.35 -17.29
C GLY A 44 4.92 -14.61 -15.97
N ASN A 45 4.83 -13.29 -16.09
CA ASN A 45 4.97 -12.40 -14.95
C ASN A 45 3.84 -12.55 -13.93
N LEU A 46 2.68 -13.10 -14.32
CA LEU A 46 1.51 -13.25 -13.44
C LEU A 46 1.62 -14.44 -12.46
N CYS A 47 2.66 -15.27 -12.57
CA CYS A 47 2.87 -16.38 -11.63
C CYS A 47 3.20 -15.92 -10.20
N CYS A 48 3.70 -14.68 -10.05
CA CYS A 48 4.12 -14.12 -8.78
C CYS A 48 3.40 -12.78 -8.53
N THR A 49 2.42 -12.81 -7.63
CA THR A 49 1.62 -11.63 -7.29
C THR A 49 1.64 -11.36 -5.79
N LEU A 50 1.43 -10.10 -5.42
CA LEU A 50 1.23 -9.65 -4.06
C LEU A 50 -0.24 -9.30 -3.85
N ILE A 51 -0.82 -9.83 -2.77
CA ILE A 51 -2.16 -9.45 -2.33
C ILE A 51 -2.03 -8.23 -1.42
N GLY A 52 -2.70 -7.14 -1.78
CA GLY A 52 -2.68 -5.91 -1.02
C GLY A 52 -4.04 -5.22 -0.99
N ILE A 53 -4.15 -4.19 -0.15
CA ILE A 53 -5.27 -3.24 -0.21
C ILE A 53 -4.82 -2.01 -0.96
N VAL A 54 -5.55 -1.68 -2.03
CA VAL A 54 -5.44 -0.41 -2.71
C VAL A 54 -6.74 0.35 -2.45
N ARG A 55 -6.65 1.44 -1.67
CA ARG A 55 -7.81 2.21 -1.18
C ARG A 55 -8.78 1.34 -0.37
N ARG A 56 -9.88 0.89 -0.98
CA ARG A 56 -10.93 0.06 -0.34
C ARG A 56 -11.00 -1.36 -0.90
N GLN A 57 -10.22 -1.67 -1.93
CA GLN A 57 -10.30 -2.94 -2.65
C GLN A 57 -9.09 -3.81 -2.34
N THR A 58 -9.28 -5.13 -2.34
CA THR A 58 -8.17 -6.07 -2.31
C THR A 58 -7.77 -6.37 -3.73
N ASN A 59 -6.52 -6.08 -4.08
CA ASN A 59 -6.00 -6.27 -5.42
C ASN A 59 -4.85 -7.26 -5.40
N TYR A 60 -4.69 -7.98 -6.51
CA TYR A 60 -3.52 -8.80 -6.82
C TYR A 60 -2.63 -7.97 -7.75
N SER A 61 -1.43 -7.64 -7.31
CA SER A 61 -0.50 -6.82 -8.08
C SER A 61 0.74 -7.63 -8.45
N ASN A 62 1.20 -7.48 -9.69
CA ASN A 62 2.36 -8.20 -10.17
C ASN A 62 3.64 -7.70 -9.47
N ILE A 63 4.50 -8.61 -9.01
CA ILE A 63 5.76 -8.23 -8.34
C ILE A 63 6.66 -7.37 -9.25
N VAL A 64 6.65 -7.64 -10.57
CA VAL A 64 7.48 -6.93 -11.55
C VAL A 64 7.02 -5.47 -11.68
N GLU A 65 5.72 -5.22 -11.70
CA GLU A 65 5.14 -3.87 -11.74
C GLU A 65 5.37 -3.14 -10.40
N LEU A 66 5.17 -3.85 -9.28
CA LEU A 66 5.43 -3.33 -7.93
C LEU A 66 6.87 -2.84 -7.75
N LYS A 67 7.82 -3.45 -8.47
CA LYS A 67 9.22 -3.05 -8.41
C LYS A 67 9.44 -1.62 -8.90
N GLU A 68 8.63 -1.14 -9.85
CA GLU A 68 8.71 0.23 -10.34
C GLU A 68 8.26 1.26 -9.31
N HIS A 69 7.38 0.86 -8.38
CA HIS A 69 6.84 1.71 -7.33
C HIS A 69 7.55 1.57 -5.97
N THR A 70 8.54 0.68 -5.87
CA THR A 70 9.22 0.36 -4.61
C THR A 70 10.71 0.69 -4.67
N ASP A 71 11.23 1.38 -3.66
CA ASP A 71 12.66 1.51 -3.41
C ASP A 71 13.14 0.34 -2.54
N PHE A 72 13.76 -0.67 -3.18
CA PHE A 72 14.25 -1.85 -2.47
C PHE A 72 15.49 -1.59 -1.63
N LYS A 73 16.29 -0.57 -1.96
CA LYS A 73 17.51 -0.25 -1.20
C LYS A 73 17.13 0.23 0.19
N HIS A 74 16.14 1.12 0.28
CA HIS A 74 15.67 1.68 1.53
C HIS A 74 14.43 0.96 2.09
N ARG A 75 13.86 0.02 1.35
CA ARG A 75 12.66 -0.77 1.69
C ARG A 75 11.43 0.12 1.94
N LEU A 76 11.26 1.13 1.09
CA LEU A 76 10.18 2.11 1.17
C LEU A 76 9.41 2.17 -0.15
N PRO A 77 8.11 2.52 -0.14
CA PRO A 77 7.42 2.89 -1.36
C PRO A 77 7.97 4.22 -1.89
N LYS A 78 7.97 4.40 -3.22
CA LYS A 78 8.35 5.67 -3.84
C LYS A 78 7.32 6.78 -3.60
N GLU A 79 6.05 6.39 -3.42
CA GLU A 79 4.96 7.30 -3.08
C GLU A 79 4.50 7.06 -1.64
N GLU A 80 4.67 8.06 -0.78
CA GLU A 80 4.32 8.00 0.65
C GLU A 80 3.06 8.84 0.91
N TRP A 81 1.90 8.33 0.50
CA TRP A 81 0.62 9.06 0.53
C TRP A 81 0.28 9.69 1.89
N TRP A 82 0.65 9.04 2.99
CA TRP A 82 0.34 9.48 4.36
C TRP A 82 1.15 10.71 4.78
N LEU A 83 2.26 11.04 4.10
CA LEU A 83 3.00 12.27 4.38
C LEU A 83 2.17 13.53 4.11
N SER A 84 1.23 13.45 3.16
CA SER A 84 0.30 14.54 2.87
C SER A 84 -0.61 14.89 4.05
N LEU A 85 -0.74 14.01 5.06
CA LEU A 85 -1.53 14.27 6.27
C LEU A 85 -0.77 15.11 7.32
N ARG A 86 0.55 15.29 7.17
CA ARG A 86 1.37 16.03 8.14
C ARG A 86 0.90 17.48 8.40
N PRO A 87 0.51 18.29 7.38
CA PRO A 87 -0.01 19.64 7.63
C PRO A 87 -1.28 19.62 8.48
N LEU A 88 -2.20 18.68 8.23
CA LEU A 88 -3.42 18.53 9.01
C LEU A 88 -3.10 18.16 10.47
N MET A 89 -2.16 17.23 10.67
CA MET A 89 -1.71 16.88 12.02
C MET A 89 -1.12 18.09 12.77
N ARG A 90 -0.37 18.97 12.10
CA ARG A 90 0.19 20.19 12.72
C ARG A 90 -0.90 21.15 13.20
N ILE A 91 -1.95 21.34 12.40
CA ILE A 91 -3.11 22.18 12.76
C ILE A 91 -3.84 21.57 13.96
N MET A 92 -4.10 20.26 13.92
CA MET A 92 -4.84 19.56 14.98
C MET A 92 -4.08 19.46 16.30
N ALA A 93 -2.75 19.44 16.26
CA ALA A 93 -1.90 19.29 17.44
C ALA A 93 -1.87 20.54 18.35
N LYS A 94 -2.64 21.60 18.07
CA LYS A 94 -2.50 22.93 18.70
C LYS A 94 -1.05 23.38 18.68
N HIS A 95 -0.41 23.30 17.52
CA HIS A 95 0.85 24.02 17.38
C HIS A 95 0.53 25.50 17.53
N ASP A 96 1.03 26.14 18.60
CA ASP A 96 1.09 27.60 18.74
C ASP A 96 1.86 28.14 17.54
N SER A 97 1.12 28.32 16.47
CA SER A 97 1.63 28.88 15.24
C SER A 97 1.54 30.37 15.50
N LEU A 98 2.69 30.99 15.77
CA LEU A 98 2.94 32.34 15.29
C LEU A 98 2.59 32.31 13.79
N TYR A 99 1.32 32.56 13.49
CA TYR A 99 0.85 32.78 12.14
C TYR A 99 1.49 34.11 11.72
N GLU A 100 2.75 34.09 11.28
CA GLU A 100 3.15 35.07 10.28
C GLU A 100 2.31 34.72 9.05
N SER A 101 1.27 35.51 8.86
CA SER A 101 0.46 35.43 7.67
C SER A 101 1.39 35.61 6.47
N GLU A 102 1.37 34.65 5.55
CA GLU A 102 2.01 34.80 4.23
C GLU A 102 1.49 36.05 3.49
N SER A 103 0.41 36.67 3.98
CA SER A 103 -0.07 38.01 3.62
C SER A 103 0.96 39.13 3.80
N ILE A 104 1.95 38.98 4.69
CA ILE A 104 3.02 39.98 4.90
C ILE A 104 4.09 39.89 3.78
N MET A 105 4.26 38.72 3.14
CA MET A 105 5.17 38.56 1.99
C MET A 105 4.53 39.01 0.66
N ALA A 106 3.21 39.22 0.64
CA ALA A 106 2.43 39.54 -0.56
C ALA A 106 2.04 41.02 -0.68
N GLY A 107 2.85 41.93 -0.13
CA GLY A 107 2.57 43.36 -0.22
C GLY A 107 3.80 44.24 -0.39
N THR A 108 4.35 44.35 -1.61
CA THR A 108 4.80 45.65 -2.17
C THR A 108 5.07 45.59 -3.68
N ASP A 109 4.46 46.53 -4.40
CA ASP A 109 4.84 47.14 -5.68
C ASP A 109 4.83 46.34 -7.01
N ARG A 110 3.71 46.46 -7.73
CA ARG A 110 3.74 46.78 -9.17
C ARG A 110 2.65 47.81 -9.54
N LYS A 111 3.13 49.06 -9.65
CA LYS A 111 2.57 50.25 -10.32
C LYS A 111 1.34 50.93 -9.71
#